data_AF-A0A401LSU2-F1
#
_entry.id   AF-A0A401LSU2-F1
#
_cell.length_a   1.000
_cell.length_b   1.000
_cell.length_c   1.000
_cell.angle_alpha   90.00
_cell.angle_beta   90.00
_cell.angle_gamma   90.00
#
_symmetry.space_group_name_H-M   'P 1'
#
loop_
_entity.id
_entity.type
_entity.pdbx_description
1 polymer ?
#
loop_
_entity_poly.entity_id
_entity_poly.type
_entity_poly.pdbx_seq_one_letter_code
_entity_poly.pdbx_strand_id
1 'polypeptide(L)' 'MEYNVEELKKALIEKCKEESIIYALVAINRYTKEIILPNSLQDALNNPNYYVCTCRKVEEKYQIEEEK' A
#
# COMPACT_ATOMS: atom_id res chain seq x y z
N MET A 1 -7.33 -17.45 -7.79
CA MET A 1 -6.08 -17.10 -7.10
C MET A 1 -6.42 -15.97 -6.15
N GLU A 2 -6.66 -16.29 -4.88
CA GLU A 2 -6.77 -15.25 -3.85
C GLU A 2 -5.42 -14.56 -3.72
N TYR A 3 -5.39 -13.26 -3.99
CA TYR A 3 -4.17 -12.48 -3.86
C TYR A 3 -3.90 -12.30 -2.36
N ASN A 4 -2.73 -12.74 -1.89
CA ASN A 4 -2.38 -12.54 -0.49
C ASN A 4 -2.05 -11.06 -0.26
N VAL A 5 -3.03 -10.33 0.25
CA VAL A 5 -2.88 -8.95 0.73
C VAL A 5 -1.69 -8.84 1.71
N GLU A 6 -1.42 -9.89 2.48
CA GLU A 6 -0.23 -9.98 3.35
C GLU A 6 1.10 -9.88 2.59
N GLU A 7 1.23 -10.48 1.40
CA GLU A 7 2.45 -10.36 0.60
C GLU A 7 2.65 -8.93 0.12
N LEU A 8 1.58 -8.28 -0.34
CA LEU A 8 1.63 -6.88 -0.77
C LEU A 8 2.02 -5.95 0.39
N LYS A 9 1.45 -6.18 1.56
CA LYS A 9 1.78 -5.45 2.78
C LYS A 9 3.26 -5.59 3.13
N LYS A 10 3.80 -6.80 3.02
CA LYS A 10 5.20 -7.07 3.34
C LYS A 10 6.15 -6.36 2.38
N ALA A 11 5.90 -6.47 1.07
CA ALA A 11 6.67 -5.79 0.03
C ALA A 11 6.65 -4.27 0.22
N LEU A 12 5.50 -3.72 0.58
CA LEU A 12 5.36 -2.29 0.87
C LEU A 12 6.18 -1.86 2.10
N ILE A 13 6.13 -2.62 3.19
CA ILE A 13 6.90 -2.33 4.41
C ILE A 13 8.40 -2.35 4.12
N GLU A 14 8.89 -3.31 3.32
CA GLU A 14 10.30 -3.37 2.92
C GLU A 14 10.71 -2.14 2.12
N LYS A 15 9.88 -1.72 1.15
CA LYS A 15 10.11 -0.49 0.38
C LYS A 15 10.09 0.76 1.24
N CYS A 16 9.10 0.92 2.11
CA CYS A 16 9.02 2.06 3.01
C CYS A 16 10.20 2.10 4.01
N LYS A 17 10.72 0.94 4.45
CA LYS A 17 11.94 0.86 5.26
C LYS A 17 13.17 1.32 4.50
N GLU A 18 13.35 0.83 3.28
CA GLU A 18 14.47 1.17 2.39
C GLU A 18 14.49 2.68 2.11
N GLU A 19 13.34 3.27 1.81
CA GLU A 19 13.20 4.70 1.49
C GLU A 19 13.01 5.59 2.74
N SER A 20 13.00 5.02 3.94
CA SER A 20 12.72 5.73 5.21
C SER A 20 11.44 6.58 5.18
N ILE A 21 10.40 6.04 4.56
CA ILE A 21 9.09 6.68 4.43
C ILE A 21 8.37 6.66 5.77
N ILE A 22 8.02 7.83 6.31
CA ILE A 22 7.28 7.93 7.58
C ILE A 22 5.78 7.75 7.34
N TYR A 23 5.27 8.28 6.24
CA TYR A 23 3.86 8.20 5.86
C TYR A 23 3.73 8.26 4.34
N ALA A 24 3.08 7.28 3.73
CA ALA A 24 2.74 7.31 2.32
C ALA A 24 1.41 6.60 2.05
N LEU A 25 0.60 7.24 1.20
CA LEU A 25 -0.56 6.62 0.60
C LEU A 25 -0.10 5.86 -0.65
N VAL A 26 -0.39 4.57 -0.72
CA VAL A 26 -0.06 3.75 -1.90
C VAL A 26 -1.28 3.02 -2.42
N ALA A 27 -1.29 2.79 -3.72
CA ALA A 27 -2.25 1.92 -4.38
C ALA A 27 -1.47 0.79 -5.04
N ILE A 28 -1.84 -0.44 -4.73
CA ILE A 28 -1.16 -1.63 -5.22
C ILE A 28 -2.08 -2.33 -6.21
N ASN A 29 -1.64 -2.51 -7.44
CA ASN A 29 -2.44 -3.23 -8.42
C ASN A 29 -2.51 -4.72 -8.05
N ARG A 30 -3.74 -5.24 -7.87
CA ARG A 30 -4.01 -6.63 -7.47
C ARG A 30 -3.67 -7.65 -8.56
N TYR A 31 -3.38 -7.23 -9.77
CA TYR A 31 -2.99 -8.11 -10.87
C TYR A 31 -1.48 -8.05 -11.07
N THR A 32 -0.93 -6.85 -11.23
CA THR A 32 0.49 -6.66 -11.59
C THR A 32 1.45 -6.57 -10.40
N LYS A 33 0.96 -6.53 -9.15
CA LYS A 33 1.74 -6.22 -7.93
C LYS A 33 2.42 -4.85 -7.95
N GLU A 34 2.03 -3.99 -8.90
CA GLU A 34 2.68 -2.70 -9.08
C GLU A 34 2.22 -1.73 -7.99
N ILE A 35 3.18 -1.13 -7.28
CA ILE A 35 2.95 -0.14 -6.24
C ILE A 35 3.02 1.23 -6.91
N ILE A 36 1.91 1.96 -6.88
CA ILE A 36 1.84 3.33 -7.38
C ILE A 36 1.48 4.28 -6.24
N LEU A 37 1.92 5.52 -6.35
CA LEU A 37 1.46 6.62 -5.49
C LEU A 37 0.24 7.24 -6.18
N PRO A 38 -0.99 6.98 -5.69
CA PRO A 38 -2.17 7.53 -6.34
C PRO A 38 -2.20 9.05 -6.13
N ASN A 39 -2.51 9.78 -7.21
CA ASN A 39 -2.71 11.23 -7.15
C ASN A 39 -3.92 11.62 -6.29
N SER A 40 -4.89 10.71 -6.14
CA SER A 40 -6.09 10.91 -5.33
C SER A 40 -6.57 9.58 -4.75
N LEU A 41 -6.79 9.56 -3.43
CA LEU A 41 -7.30 8.41 -2.69
C LEU A 41 -8.60 7.87 -3.32
N GLN A 42 -9.56 8.75 -3.58
CA GLN A 42 -10.88 8.38 -4.12
C GLN A 42 -10.80 7.71 -5.48
N ASP A 43 -9.88 8.15 -6.34
CA ASP A 43 -9.71 7.58 -7.67
C ASP A 43 -9.21 6.13 -7.55
N ALA A 44 -8.21 5.91 -6.71
CA ALA A 44 -7.68 4.58 -6.47
C ALA A 44 -8.67 3.66 -5.73
N LEU A 45 -9.49 4.20 -4.81
CA LEU A 45 -10.54 3.45 -4.10
C LEU A 45 -11.70 3.06 -5.01
N ASN A 46 -12.08 3.94 -5.93
CA ASN A 46 -13.12 3.65 -6.93
C ASN A 46 -12.72 2.53 -7.88
N ASN A 47 -11.42 2.24 -8.01
CA ASN A 47 -10.93 1.15 -8.84
C ASN A 47 -10.81 -0.16 -8.02
N PRO A 48 -11.69 -1.16 -8.23
CA PRO A 48 -11.65 -2.44 -7.51
C PRO A 48 -10.38 -3.26 -7.82
N ASN A 49 -9.67 -2.89 -8.89
CA ASN A 49 -8.42 -3.50 -9.31
C ASN A 49 -7.22 -3.06 -8.45
N TYR A 50 -7.34 -1.94 -7.74
CA TYR A 50 -6.30 -1.44 -6.86
C TYR A 50 -6.61 -1.77 -5.40
N TYR A 51 -5.54 -1.95 -4.65
CA TYR A 51 -5.54 -2.13 -3.21
C TYR A 51 -4.93 -0.88 -2.61
N VAL A 52 -5.77 0.02 -2.12
CA VAL A 52 -5.34 1.29 -1.53
C VAL A 52 -5.03 1.07 -0.07
N CYS A 53 -3.85 1.49 0.35
CA CYS A 53 -3.48 1.42 1.75
C CYS A 53 -2.51 2.53 2.12
N THR A 54 -2.61 2.92 3.38
CA THR A 54 -1.79 3.94 3.99
C THR A 54 -0.70 3.26 4.80
N CYS A 55 0.56 3.45 4.40
CA CYS A 55 1.70 2.98 5.16
C CYS A 55 2.19 4.10 6.06
N ARG A 56 2.18 3.87 7.38
CA ARG A 56 2.71 4.82 8.36
C ARG A 56 3.68 4.14 9.31
N LYS A 57 4.79 4.82 9.62
CA LYS A 57 5.72 4.41 10.66
C LYS A 57 5.23 4.93 12.00
N VAL A 58 4.86 4.02 12.89
CA VAL A 58 4.49 4.32 14.28
C VAL A 58 5.61 3.78 15.16
N GLU A 59 6.32 4.69 15.83
CA GLU A 59 7.55 4.40 16.58
C GLU A 59 8.62 3.71 15.71
N GLU A 60 8.74 2.39 15.79
CA GLU A 60 9.68 1.56 15.02
C GLU A 60 8.99 0.53 14.13
N LYS A 61 7.65 0.51 14.11
CA LYS A 61 6.85 -0.45 13.34
C LYS A 61 6.11 0.26 12.22
N TYR A 62 6.09 -0.38 11.05
CA TYR A 62 5.25 0.06 9.95
C TYR A 62 3.85 -0.53 10.13
N GLN A 63 2.86 0.33 10.19
CA GLN A 63 1.44 -0.03 10.17
C GLN A 63 0.90 0.25 8.78
N ILE A 64 0.18 -0.73 8.24
CA ILE A 64 -0.57 -0.56 7.00
C ILE A 64 -2.05 -0.57 7.34
N GLU A 65 -2.71 0.55 7.04
CA GLU A 65 -4.15 0.68 7.13
C GLU A 65 -4.72 0.55 5.71
N GLU A 66 -5.67 -0.37 5.53
CA GLU A 66 -6.37 -0.53 4.27
C GLU A 66 -7.48 0.51 4.20
N GLU A 67 -7.47 1.30 3.13
CA GLU A 67 -8.52 2.27 2.85
C GLU A 67 -9.63 1.50 2.10
N LYS A 68 -10.87 1.57 2.59
CA LYS A 68 -12.03 0.83 2.04
C LYS A 68 -13.18 1.78 1.71
#